data_AF-A0A2A2QZK5-F1
#
_entry.id   AF-A0A2A2QZK5-F1
#
_cell.length_a   1.000
_cell.length_b   1.000
_cell.length_c   1.000
_cell.angle_alpha   90.00
_cell.angle_beta   90.00
_cell.angle_gamma   90.00
#
_symmetry.space_group_name_H-M   'P 1'
#
loop_
_entity.id
_entity.type
_entity.pdbx_description
1 polymer ?
#
loop_
_entity_poly.entity_id
_entity_poly.type
_entity_poly.pdbx_seq_one_letter_code
_entity_poly.pdbx_strand_id
1 'polypeptide(L)'
;MLPLPPIFRARFHSTRASTASVPPPRVKATLPDALCLHCGLCCDGTLFRDVELVPADDASKLRALGLPIPAARVESRPLRFLQPCTALCADLRCRVYSDRPVRCREFECALFKAVAAGKVESTAALKVIRQTRQQAEKVRRLLHELGDSGERVSLARRFKRLKRKFDVGELPDGLDAETAYDRFAELCLAVHELDMRLRTKFHPDPSDG
;
A
#
# COMPACT_ATOMS: atom_id res chain seq x y z
N MET A 1 -36.48 56.68 -16.22
CA MET A 1 -35.49 56.03 -15.34
C MET A 1 -34.12 56.32 -15.92
N LEU A 2 -33.34 57.14 -15.21
CA LEU A 2 -32.08 57.79 -15.64
C LEU A 2 -30.85 56.89 -15.35
N PRO A 3 -29.65 57.19 -15.91
CA PRO A 3 -28.68 56.24 -16.45
C PRO A 3 -27.51 55.87 -15.51
N LEU A 4 -26.69 54.88 -15.91
CA LEU A 4 -25.30 54.60 -15.41
C LEU A 4 -24.36 55.80 -15.73
N PRO A 5 -23.13 56.02 -15.16
CA PRO A 5 -22.13 55.19 -14.42
C PRO A 5 -21.43 56.00 -13.25
N PRO A 6 -20.11 55.94 -12.85
CA PRO A 6 -18.98 55.00 -13.02
C PRO A 6 -18.15 54.65 -11.72
N ILE A 7 -17.29 53.62 -11.84
CA ILE A 7 -15.93 53.41 -11.28
C ILE A 7 -15.58 54.07 -9.92
N PHE A 8 -15.17 53.31 -8.88
CA PHE A 8 -13.94 53.56 -8.10
C PHE A 8 -13.58 52.42 -7.11
N ARG A 9 -12.27 52.14 -7.09
CA ARG A 9 -11.48 51.32 -6.17
C ARG A 9 -11.81 51.51 -4.69
N ALA A 10 -11.81 50.43 -3.90
CA ALA A 10 -11.21 50.45 -2.56
C ALA A 10 -10.83 49.04 -2.08
N ARG A 11 -9.55 48.90 -1.73
CA ARG A 11 -8.94 47.78 -1.00
C ARG A 11 -9.52 47.73 0.41
N PHE A 12 -10.01 46.58 0.86
CA PHE A 12 -10.01 46.26 2.29
C PHE A 12 -8.79 45.41 2.61
N HIS A 13 -7.83 46.04 3.27
CA HIS A 13 -6.79 45.37 4.03
C HIS A 13 -7.50 44.65 5.18
N SER A 14 -7.53 43.33 5.14
CA SER A 14 -7.67 42.55 6.36
C SER A 14 -6.33 41.86 6.60
N THR A 15 -5.68 42.34 7.65
CA THR A 15 -4.45 41.86 8.23
C THR A 15 -4.40 40.33 8.23
N ARG A 16 -3.39 39.77 7.55
CA ARG A 16 -2.94 38.39 7.78
C ARG A 16 -2.50 38.27 9.24
N ALA A 17 -3.39 37.81 10.10
CA ALA A 17 -2.96 37.08 11.27
C ALA A 17 -2.47 35.71 10.77
N SER A 18 -1.15 35.59 10.64
CA SER A 18 -0.48 34.32 10.43
C SER A 18 -0.70 33.46 11.67
N THR A 19 -1.81 32.71 11.71
CA THR A 19 -1.90 31.56 12.60
C THR A 19 -0.93 30.54 12.03
N ALA A 20 0.27 30.47 12.62
CA ALA A 20 1.16 29.35 12.45
C ALA A 20 0.33 28.09 12.72
N SER A 21 0.11 27.28 11.68
CA SER A 21 -0.49 25.96 11.83
C SER A 21 0.40 25.19 12.78
N VAL A 22 -0.08 24.99 14.00
CA VAL A 22 0.60 24.14 14.99
C VAL A 22 0.81 22.78 14.31
N PRO A 23 2.05 22.32 14.10
CA PRO A 23 2.27 21.00 13.56
C PRO A 23 1.61 20.01 14.52
N PRO A 24 0.86 19.01 14.01
CA PRO A 24 0.22 18.03 14.88
C PRO A 24 1.29 17.42 15.80
N PRO A 25 0.95 17.14 17.07
CA PRO A 25 1.91 16.60 18.02
C PRO A 25 2.55 15.35 17.42
N ARG A 26 3.89 15.31 17.38
CA ARG A 26 4.63 14.10 17.00
C ARG A 26 4.35 13.05 18.05
N VAL A 27 3.33 12.23 17.80
CA VAL A 27 3.17 10.96 18.51
C VAL A 27 4.47 10.21 18.30
N LYS A 28 5.24 10.00 19.38
CA LYS A 28 6.42 9.15 19.33
C LYS A 28 5.93 7.77 18.93
N ALA A 29 6.22 7.37 17.69
CA ALA A 29 5.90 6.03 17.22
C ALA A 29 6.47 5.03 18.22
N THR A 30 5.66 4.05 18.62
CA THR A 30 6.19 2.93 19.40
C THR A 30 7.25 2.20 18.57
N LEU A 31 8.14 1.48 19.23
CA LEU A 31 9.19 0.74 18.52
C LEU A 31 8.61 -0.25 17.47
N PRO A 32 7.47 -0.92 17.73
CA PRO A 32 6.72 -1.68 16.72
C PRO A 32 6.13 -0.82 15.59
N ASP A 33 5.59 0.37 15.87
CA ASP A 33 5.11 1.30 14.83
C ASP A 33 6.22 1.72 13.86
N ALA A 34 7.45 1.86 14.37
CA ALA A 34 8.60 2.17 13.53
C ALA A 34 8.86 1.07 12.49
N LEU A 35 8.55 -0.20 12.78
CA LEU A 35 8.68 -1.28 11.80
C LEU A 35 7.79 -1.06 10.58
N CYS A 36 6.56 -0.60 10.78
CA CYS A 36 5.64 -0.32 9.68
C CYS A 36 6.20 0.76 8.74
N LEU A 37 6.89 1.77 9.28
CA LEU A 37 7.56 2.83 8.53
C LEU A 37 8.84 2.39 7.79
N HIS A 38 9.32 1.17 8.04
CA HIS A 38 10.46 0.55 7.36
C HIS A 38 10.09 -0.70 6.53
N CYS A 39 8.81 -1.12 6.56
CA CYS A 39 8.37 -2.39 6.00
C CYS A 39 7.65 -2.24 4.65
N GLY A 40 6.54 -1.50 4.63
CA GLY A 40 5.76 -1.26 3.43
C GLY A 40 5.02 -2.47 2.82
N LEU A 41 5.21 -3.72 3.28
CA LEU A 41 4.63 -4.93 2.64
C LEU A 41 3.08 -4.95 2.61
N CYS A 42 2.43 -4.29 3.57
CA CYS A 42 0.98 -4.10 3.55
C CYS A 42 0.52 -3.07 2.50
N CYS A 43 1.40 -2.11 2.19
CA CYS A 43 1.13 -0.95 1.36
C CYS A 43 1.65 -1.09 -0.08
N ASP A 44 2.58 -1.99 -0.35
CA ASP A 44 3.19 -2.19 -1.68
C ASP A 44 2.49 -3.29 -2.50
N GLY A 45 1.34 -3.76 -2.02
CA GLY A 45 0.55 -4.80 -2.66
C GLY A 45 1.06 -6.22 -2.49
N THR A 46 2.07 -6.45 -1.64
CA THR A 46 2.57 -7.80 -1.35
C THR A 46 1.61 -8.58 -0.44
N LEU A 47 1.17 -8.00 0.70
CA LEU A 47 0.27 -8.68 1.64
C LEU A 47 -1.20 -8.49 1.30
N PHE A 48 -1.59 -7.28 0.91
CA PHE A 48 -3.00 -6.93 0.68
C PHE A 48 -3.24 -6.52 -0.76
N ARG A 49 -4.44 -6.82 -1.26
CA ARG A 49 -4.90 -6.36 -2.57
C ARG A 49 -5.61 -5.02 -2.51
N ASP A 50 -6.32 -4.78 -1.42
CA ASP A 50 -7.18 -3.63 -1.22
C ASP A 50 -7.38 -3.38 0.27
N VAL A 51 -7.83 -2.18 0.61
CA VAL A 51 -8.20 -1.78 1.96
C VAL A 51 -9.64 -1.31 1.92
N GLU A 52 -10.50 -2.01 2.66
CA GLU A 52 -11.89 -1.63 2.83
C GLU A 52 -12.02 -0.57 3.91
N LEU A 53 -12.82 0.46 3.64
CA LEU A 53 -13.19 1.47 4.62
C LEU A 53 -14.35 0.97 5.48
N VAL A 54 -14.29 1.29 6.76
CA VAL A 54 -15.36 1.06 7.74
C VAL A 54 -16.14 2.36 8.00
N PRO A 55 -17.33 2.31 8.64
CA PRO A 55 -18.11 3.53 8.90
C PRO A 55 -17.38 4.61 9.70
N ALA A 56 -16.39 4.23 10.52
CA ALA A 56 -15.56 5.17 11.28
C ALA A 56 -14.47 5.89 10.44
N ASP A 57 -14.27 5.52 9.17
CA ASP A 57 -13.34 6.20 8.28
C ASP A 57 -13.96 7.45 7.64
N ASP A 58 -13.23 8.57 7.70
CA ASP A 58 -13.58 9.78 6.94
C ASP A 58 -13.06 9.66 5.49
N ALA A 59 -13.91 9.12 4.61
CA ALA A 59 -13.59 8.95 3.19
C ALA A 59 -13.25 10.28 2.49
N SER A 60 -13.88 11.39 2.88
CA SER A 60 -13.63 12.70 2.27
C SER A 60 -12.24 13.23 2.65
N LYS A 61 -11.86 13.13 3.92
CA LYS A 61 -10.51 13.46 4.38
C LYS A 61 -9.45 12.56 3.72
N LEU A 62 -9.68 11.25 3.65
CA LEU A 62 -8.74 10.32 3.01
C LEU A 62 -8.55 10.61 1.52
N ARG A 63 -9.60 11.02 0.79
CA ARG A 63 -9.50 11.50 -0.59
C ARG A 63 -8.69 12.80 -0.70
N ALA A 64 -8.92 13.76 0.20
CA ALA A 64 -8.15 15.00 0.24
C ALA A 64 -6.64 14.75 0.50
N LEU A 65 -6.31 13.65 1.19
CA LEU A 65 -4.93 13.19 1.40
C LEU A 65 -4.35 12.37 0.22
N GLY A 66 -5.11 12.22 -0.87
CA GLY A 66 -4.68 11.60 -2.12
C GLY A 66 -4.85 10.08 -2.20
N LEU A 67 -5.68 9.47 -1.35
CA LEU A 67 -6.07 8.06 -1.52
C LEU A 67 -7.16 7.92 -2.60
N PRO A 68 -7.04 6.96 -3.53
CA PRO A 68 -7.96 6.81 -4.66
C PRO A 68 -9.23 6.08 -4.25
N ILE A 69 -10.04 6.71 -3.39
CA ILE A 69 -11.31 6.15 -2.91
C ILE A 69 -12.43 6.61 -3.87
N PRO A 70 -13.29 5.71 -4.35
CA PRO A 70 -14.42 6.06 -5.21
C PRO A 70 -15.35 7.12 -4.58
N ALA A 71 -15.99 7.95 -5.43
CA ALA A 71 -16.90 9.01 -5.01
C ALA A 71 -18.13 8.45 -4.25
N ALA A 72 -18.67 7.35 -4.76
CA ALA A 72 -19.84 6.66 -4.23
C ALA A 72 -19.57 5.15 -4.14
N ARG A 73 -20.37 4.46 -3.32
CA ARG A 73 -20.39 3.00 -3.31
C ARG A 73 -20.98 2.51 -4.63
N VAL A 74 -20.35 1.49 -5.19
CA VAL A 74 -20.93 0.70 -6.27
C VAL A 74 -21.57 -0.51 -5.59
N GLU A 75 -22.88 -0.69 -5.76
CA GLU A 75 -23.65 -1.75 -5.08
C GLU A 75 -23.64 -1.64 -3.54
N SER A 76 -24.14 -2.67 -2.85
CA SER A 76 -24.09 -2.82 -1.38
C SER A 76 -22.68 -3.11 -0.83
N ARG A 77 -21.61 -2.80 -1.59
CA ARG A 77 -20.23 -3.09 -1.19
C ARG A 77 -19.60 -1.95 -0.39
N PRO A 78 -18.66 -2.25 0.53
CA PRO A 78 -17.87 -1.23 1.20
C PRO A 78 -16.98 -0.47 0.20
N LEU A 79 -16.79 0.83 0.48
CA LEU A 79 -15.76 1.62 -0.21
C LEU A 79 -14.39 0.98 0.06
N ARG A 80 -13.53 0.96 -0.94
CA ARG A 80 -12.18 0.43 -0.84
C ARG A 80 -11.24 1.20 -1.74
N PHE A 81 -9.95 1.18 -1.42
CA PHE A 81 -8.89 1.55 -2.36
C PHE A 81 -7.95 0.37 -2.59
N LEU A 82 -7.34 0.32 -3.77
CA LEU A 82 -6.47 -0.77 -4.17
C LEU A 82 -5.05 -0.58 -3.64
N GLN A 83 -4.34 -1.70 -3.50
CA GLN A 83 -2.91 -1.75 -3.28
C GLN A 83 -2.18 -2.01 -4.63
N PRO A 84 -1.01 -1.40 -4.87
CA PRO A 84 -0.22 -0.59 -3.94
C PRO A 84 -0.87 0.75 -3.56
N CYS A 85 -0.77 1.09 -2.28
CA CYS A 85 -1.31 2.29 -1.70
C CYS A 85 -0.55 3.50 -2.23
N THR A 86 -1.28 4.49 -2.76
CA THR A 86 -0.67 5.72 -3.26
C THR A 86 0.06 6.48 -2.16
N ALA A 87 -0.26 6.26 -0.88
CA ALA A 87 0.39 6.91 0.27
C ALA A 87 1.75 6.33 0.66
N LEU A 88 2.18 5.21 0.07
CA LEU A 88 3.52 4.67 0.27
C LEU A 88 4.54 5.51 -0.49
N CYS A 89 5.50 6.08 0.22
CA CYS A 89 6.62 6.83 -0.34
C CYS A 89 7.77 5.89 -0.77
N ALA A 90 8.69 6.41 -1.58
CA ALA A 90 9.87 5.66 -2.05
C ALA A 90 10.78 5.18 -0.90
N ASP A 91 10.79 5.89 0.23
CA ASP A 91 11.51 5.53 1.45
C ASP A 91 10.73 4.59 2.38
N LEU A 92 9.64 3.98 1.89
CA LEU A 92 8.73 3.06 2.58
C LEU A 92 7.84 3.70 3.65
N ARG A 93 7.93 5.01 3.86
CA ARG A 93 7.09 5.70 4.83
C ARG A 93 5.69 5.92 4.26
N CYS A 94 4.68 5.81 5.11
CA CYS A 94 3.32 6.21 4.75
C CYS A 94 3.16 7.71 5.00
N ARG A 95 2.87 8.51 3.97
CA ARG A 95 2.66 9.96 4.13
C ARG A 95 1.41 10.32 4.95
N VAL A 96 0.46 9.40 5.06
CA VAL A 96 -0.79 9.57 5.84
C VAL A 96 -0.76 8.75 7.14
N TYR A 97 0.42 8.43 7.70
CA TYR A 97 0.53 7.46 8.81
C TYR A 97 -0.39 7.77 10.02
N SER A 98 -0.50 9.05 10.39
CA SER A 98 -1.36 9.52 11.49
C SER A 98 -2.85 9.50 11.14
N ASP A 99 -3.17 9.63 9.86
CA ASP A 99 -4.53 9.66 9.31
C ASP A 99 -4.90 8.33 8.64
N ARG A 100 -4.18 7.24 8.97
CA ARG A 100 -4.46 5.92 8.41
C ARG A 100 -5.92 5.54 8.62
N PRO A 101 -6.56 4.92 7.61
CA PRO A 101 -7.88 4.32 7.81
C PRO A 101 -7.81 3.25 8.90
N VAL A 102 -8.94 2.99 9.54
CA VAL A 102 -9.06 2.11 10.71
C VAL A 102 -8.40 0.75 10.47
N ARG A 103 -8.69 0.09 9.33
CA ARG A 103 -8.08 -1.20 8.98
C ARG A 103 -6.55 -1.17 8.90
N CYS A 104 -5.97 -0.07 8.41
CA CYS A 104 -4.51 0.08 8.35
C CYS A 104 -3.89 0.37 9.74
N ARG A 105 -4.68 0.82 10.71
CA ARG A 105 -4.25 1.09 12.08
C ARG A 105 -4.35 -0.15 12.96
N GLU A 106 -5.45 -0.90 12.83
CA GLU A 106 -5.73 -2.09 13.62
C GLU A 106 -4.90 -3.31 13.22
N PHE A 107 -4.43 -3.36 11.97
CA PHE A 107 -3.68 -4.52 11.51
C PHE A 107 -2.27 -4.57 12.11
N GLU A 108 -2.08 -5.55 12.99
CA GLU A 108 -0.79 -5.94 13.56
C GLU A 108 -0.33 -7.28 12.96
N CYS A 109 0.70 -7.26 12.13
CA CYS A 109 1.23 -8.49 11.52
C CYS A 109 1.94 -9.38 12.57
N ALA A 110 2.12 -10.67 12.27
CA ALA A 110 2.77 -11.60 13.21
C ALA A 110 4.15 -11.11 13.68
N LEU A 111 4.96 -10.53 12.78
CA LEU A 111 6.25 -9.93 13.14
C LEU A 111 6.10 -8.74 14.09
N PHE A 112 5.11 -7.87 13.87
CA PHE A 112 4.81 -6.75 14.76
C PHE A 112 4.46 -7.28 16.15
N LYS A 113 3.53 -8.24 16.24
CA LYS A 113 3.10 -8.85 17.52
C LYS A 113 4.28 -9.50 18.25
N ALA A 114 5.14 -10.21 17.52
CA ALA A 114 6.32 -10.84 18.11
C ALA A 114 7.31 -9.83 18.71
N VAL A 115 7.52 -8.68 18.05
CA VAL A 115 8.37 -7.60 18.57
C VAL A 115 7.71 -6.89 19.76
N ALA A 116 6.40 -6.59 19.66
CA ALA A 116 5.64 -5.98 20.75
C ALA A 116 5.64 -6.85 22.01
N ALA A 117 5.62 -8.18 21.85
CA ALA A 117 5.71 -9.15 22.94
C ALA A 117 7.16 -9.45 23.40
N GLY A 118 8.18 -8.79 22.84
CA GLY A 118 9.59 -9.04 23.18
C GLY A 118 10.13 -10.41 22.73
N LYS A 119 9.40 -11.16 21.89
CA LYS A 119 9.81 -12.48 21.37
C LYS A 119 10.85 -12.37 20.25
N VAL A 120 10.92 -11.21 19.58
CA VAL A 120 11.84 -10.94 18.48
C VAL A 120 12.47 -9.56 18.68
N GLU A 121 13.79 -9.51 18.64
CA GLU A 121 14.53 -8.24 18.65
C GLU A 121 14.28 -7.41 17.40
N SER A 122 14.27 -6.09 17.54
CA SER A 122 13.91 -5.19 16.43
C SER A 122 14.90 -5.24 15.27
N THR A 123 16.18 -5.43 15.56
CA THR A 123 17.22 -5.64 14.53
C THR A 123 16.99 -6.92 13.74
N ALA A 124 16.55 -8.00 14.40
CA ALA A 124 16.17 -9.25 13.76
C ALA A 124 14.90 -9.08 12.92
N ALA A 125 13.91 -8.33 13.41
CA ALA A 125 12.70 -8.02 12.65
C ALA A 125 13.01 -7.23 11.37
N LEU A 126 13.88 -6.21 11.43
CA LEU A 126 14.32 -5.47 10.25
C LEU A 126 15.05 -6.36 9.24
N LYS A 127 15.81 -7.37 9.69
CA LYS A 127 16.40 -8.38 8.81
C LYS A 127 15.34 -9.23 8.11
N VAL A 128 14.30 -9.68 8.84
CA VAL A 128 13.18 -10.42 8.26
C VAL A 128 12.48 -9.58 7.19
N ILE A 129 12.16 -8.31 7.49
CA ILE A 129 11.55 -7.35 6.57
C ILE A 129 12.38 -7.23 5.30
N ARG A 130 13.68 -6.92 5.42
CA ARG A 130 14.57 -6.74 4.26
C ARG A 130 14.58 -7.96 3.35
N GLN A 131 14.71 -9.15 3.93
CA GLN A 131 14.76 -10.40 3.18
C GLN A 131 13.42 -10.72 2.49
N THR A 132 12.29 -10.49 3.15
CA THR A 132 10.97 -10.66 2.52
C THR A 132 10.75 -9.66 1.39
N ARG A 133 11.18 -8.41 1.56
CA ARG A 133 11.13 -7.41 0.49
C ARG A 133 11.98 -7.82 -0.72
N GLN A 134 13.17 -8.37 -0.50
CA GLN A 134 14.01 -8.90 -1.59
C GLN A 134 13.31 -10.02 -2.38
N GLN A 135 12.58 -10.91 -1.70
CA GLN A 135 11.79 -11.95 -2.37
C GLN A 135 10.61 -11.35 -3.15
N ALA A 136 9.92 -10.34 -2.59
CA ALA A 136 8.88 -9.62 -3.31
C ALA A 136 9.41 -8.91 -4.56
N GLU A 137 10.60 -8.29 -4.49
CA GLU A 137 11.27 -7.68 -5.64
C GLU A 137 11.68 -8.72 -6.70
N LYS A 138 12.13 -9.92 -6.30
CA LYS A 138 12.37 -11.02 -7.25
C LYS A 138 11.11 -11.37 -8.02
N VAL A 139 9.96 -11.49 -7.33
CA VAL A 139 8.67 -11.75 -7.98
C VAL A 139 8.27 -10.59 -8.91
N ARG A 140 8.42 -9.33 -8.48
CA ARG A 140 8.12 -8.14 -9.31
C ARG A 140 8.95 -8.11 -10.60
N ARG A 141 10.24 -8.44 -10.49
CA ARG A 141 11.16 -8.51 -11.65
C ARG A 141 10.74 -9.61 -12.62
N LEU A 142 10.51 -10.83 -12.14
CA LEU A 142 10.07 -11.95 -12.99
C LEU A 142 8.72 -11.68 -13.67
N LEU A 143 7.79 -11.03 -12.97
CA LEU A 143 6.54 -10.57 -13.57
C LEU A 143 6.77 -9.57 -14.72
N HIS A 144 7.71 -8.63 -14.54
CA HIS A 144 8.06 -7.65 -15.56
C HIS A 144 8.74 -8.29 -16.77
N GLU A 145 9.69 -9.20 -16.54
CA GLU A 145 10.36 -9.98 -17.58
C GLU A 145 9.38 -10.83 -18.41
N LEU A 146 8.26 -11.25 -17.80
CA LEU A 146 7.17 -11.97 -18.46
C LEU A 146 6.05 -11.04 -18.99
N GLY A 147 6.31 -9.74 -19.08
CA GLY A 147 5.42 -8.76 -19.73
C GLY A 147 4.30 -8.17 -18.87
N ASP A 148 4.21 -8.47 -17.56
CA ASP A 148 3.26 -7.78 -16.66
C ASP A 148 3.87 -6.45 -16.15
N SER A 149 3.42 -5.34 -16.73
CA SER A 149 3.75 -3.96 -16.33
C SER A 149 2.75 -3.36 -15.33
N GLY A 150 1.89 -4.18 -14.72
CA GLY A 150 0.78 -3.74 -13.88
C GLY A 150 1.19 -3.30 -12.48
N GLU A 151 2.12 -2.35 -12.34
CA GLU A 151 2.72 -1.94 -11.06
C GLU A 151 1.70 -1.37 -10.05
N ARG A 152 0.57 -0.84 -10.52
CA ARG A 152 -0.53 -0.35 -9.66
C ARG A 152 -1.50 -1.46 -9.23
N VAL A 153 -1.13 -2.72 -9.41
CA VAL A 153 -1.95 -3.88 -9.08
C VAL A 153 -1.19 -4.76 -8.10
N SER A 154 -1.90 -5.30 -7.11
CA SER A 154 -1.30 -6.16 -6.11
C SER A 154 -0.58 -7.36 -6.71
N LEU A 155 0.48 -7.81 -6.03
CA LEU A 155 1.40 -8.83 -6.52
C LEU A 155 0.66 -10.14 -6.85
N ALA A 156 -0.25 -10.55 -5.96
CA ALA A 156 -1.09 -11.73 -6.16
C ALA A 156 -1.99 -11.63 -7.40
N ARG A 157 -2.54 -10.45 -7.70
CA ARG A 157 -3.40 -10.25 -8.87
C ARG A 157 -2.59 -10.17 -10.16
N ARG A 158 -1.38 -9.59 -10.14
CA ARG A 158 -0.43 -9.66 -11.25
C ARG A 158 -0.10 -11.10 -11.60
N PHE A 159 0.35 -11.89 -10.61
CA PHE A 159 0.64 -13.32 -10.79
C PHE A 159 -0.56 -14.11 -11.32
N LYS A 160 -1.76 -13.92 -10.75
CA LYS A 160 -2.98 -14.60 -11.22
C LYS A 160 -3.33 -14.27 -12.68
N ARG A 161 -3.11 -13.04 -13.14
CA ARG A 161 -3.33 -12.67 -14.55
C ARG A 161 -2.33 -13.37 -15.45
N LEU A 162 -1.05 -13.30 -15.11
CA LEU A 162 0.01 -13.92 -15.91
C LEU A 162 -0.15 -15.44 -15.98
N LYS A 163 -0.39 -16.10 -14.84
CA LYS A 163 -0.67 -17.54 -14.82
C LYS A 163 -1.80 -17.94 -15.75
N ARG A 164 -2.90 -17.17 -15.80
CA ARG A 164 -4.02 -17.47 -16.73
C ARG A 164 -3.63 -17.37 -18.20
N LYS A 165 -2.71 -16.47 -18.56
CA LYS A 165 -2.18 -16.38 -19.93
C LYS A 165 -1.42 -17.66 -20.29
N PHE A 166 -0.51 -18.09 -19.41
CA PHE A 166 0.21 -19.36 -19.56
C PHE A 166 -0.72 -20.57 -19.59
N ASP A 167 -1.77 -20.60 -18.76
CA ASP A 167 -2.76 -21.68 -18.73
C ASP A 167 -3.51 -21.85 -20.07
N VAL A 168 -3.61 -20.79 -20.89
CA VAL A 168 -4.24 -20.82 -22.22
C VAL A 168 -3.22 -20.80 -23.37
N GLY A 169 -1.93 -20.95 -23.07
CA GLY A 169 -0.85 -20.95 -24.06
C GLY A 169 -0.50 -19.58 -24.64
N GLU A 170 -0.97 -18.47 -24.04
CA GLU A 170 -0.59 -17.12 -24.43
C GLU A 170 0.79 -16.78 -23.82
N LEU A 171 1.81 -16.71 -24.67
CA LEU A 171 3.19 -16.42 -24.29
C LEU A 171 3.50 -14.91 -24.37
N PRO A 172 4.47 -14.41 -23.57
CA PRO A 172 4.91 -13.02 -23.67
C PRO A 172 5.57 -12.71 -25.03
N ASP A 173 5.34 -11.50 -25.55
CA ASP A 173 6.02 -11.03 -26.76
C ASP A 173 7.54 -10.97 -26.55
N GLY A 174 8.31 -11.36 -27.57
CA GLY A 174 9.77 -11.23 -27.57
C GLY A 174 10.54 -12.32 -26.82
N LEU A 175 9.85 -13.35 -26.31
CA LEU A 175 10.49 -14.57 -25.77
C LEU A 175 10.12 -15.78 -26.61
N ASP A 176 11.07 -16.68 -26.84
CA ASP A 176 10.74 -18.04 -27.30
C ASP A 176 10.03 -18.84 -26.20
N ALA A 177 9.39 -19.94 -26.61
CA ALA A 177 8.56 -20.73 -25.72
C ALA A 177 9.35 -21.36 -24.56
N GLU A 178 10.55 -21.88 -24.84
CA GLU A 178 11.42 -22.50 -23.82
C GLU A 178 11.77 -21.49 -22.74
N THR A 179 12.30 -20.33 -23.13
CA THR A 179 12.66 -19.24 -22.23
C THR A 179 11.45 -18.74 -21.43
N ALA A 180 10.28 -18.62 -22.07
CA ALA A 180 9.06 -18.18 -21.40
C ALA A 180 8.62 -19.16 -20.31
N TYR A 181 8.64 -20.48 -20.57
CA TYR A 181 8.27 -21.50 -19.59
C TYR A 181 9.28 -21.61 -18.45
N ASP A 182 10.58 -21.51 -18.73
CA ASP A 182 11.62 -21.51 -17.70
C ASP A 182 11.47 -20.33 -16.74
N ARG A 183 11.24 -19.12 -17.28
CA ARG A 183 10.98 -17.92 -16.46
C ARG A 183 9.69 -18.03 -15.67
N PHE A 184 8.65 -18.62 -16.26
CA PHE A 184 7.40 -18.86 -15.57
C PHE A 184 7.54 -19.88 -14.43
N ALA A 185 8.34 -20.93 -14.61
CA ALA A 185 8.68 -21.88 -13.54
C ALA A 185 9.46 -21.18 -12.40
N GLU A 186 10.44 -20.33 -12.74
CA GLU A 186 11.16 -19.52 -11.75
C GLU A 186 10.22 -18.59 -10.97
N LEU A 187 9.27 -17.95 -11.67
CA LEU A 187 8.25 -17.12 -11.04
C LEU A 187 7.37 -17.92 -10.07
N CYS A 188 6.91 -19.11 -10.47
CA CYS A 188 6.09 -19.97 -9.62
C CYS A 188 6.82 -20.33 -8.31
N LEU A 189 8.09 -20.69 -8.41
CA LEU A 189 8.94 -20.98 -7.24
C LEU A 189 9.13 -19.74 -6.37
N ALA A 190 9.46 -18.59 -6.96
CA ALA A 190 9.64 -17.34 -6.21
C ALA A 190 8.36 -16.90 -5.49
N VAL A 191 7.19 -17.09 -6.11
CA VAL A 191 5.89 -16.82 -5.48
C VAL A 191 5.63 -17.78 -4.33
N HIS A 192 5.92 -19.07 -4.50
CA HIS A 192 5.77 -20.06 -3.43
C HIS A 192 6.65 -19.74 -2.22
N GLU A 193 7.93 -19.44 -2.45
CA GLU A 193 8.86 -19.03 -1.39
C GLU A 193 8.39 -17.78 -0.65
N LEU A 194 7.89 -16.78 -1.39
CA LEU A 194 7.33 -15.56 -0.80
C LEU A 194 6.10 -15.88 0.04
N ASP A 195 5.14 -16.65 -0.48
CA ASP A 195 3.90 -17.01 0.21
C ASP A 195 4.19 -17.74 1.53
N MET A 196 5.09 -18.73 1.51
CA MET A 196 5.51 -19.45 2.71
C MET A 196 6.11 -18.50 3.77
N ARG A 197 6.88 -17.51 3.33
CA ARG A 197 7.44 -16.51 4.25
C ARG A 197 6.40 -15.54 4.79
N LEU A 198 5.46 -15.09 3.96
CA LEU A 198 4.37 -14.21 4.39
C LEU A 198 3.49 -14.92 5.44
N ARG A 199 3.14 -16.19 5.19
CA ARG A 199 2.38 -17.02 6.13
C ARG A 199 3.11 -17.21 7.47
N THR A 200 4.40 -17.51 7.44
CA THR A 200 5.15 -17.83 8.66
C THR A 200 5.64 -16.63 9.44
N LYS A 201 5.75 -15.45 8.82
CA LYS A 201 6.34 -14.26 9.45
C LYS A 201 5.41 -13.05 9.53
N PHE A 202 4.35 -12.96 8.73
CA PHE A 202 3.53 -11.75 8.63
C PHE A 202 2.04 -11.99 8.85
N HIS A 203 1.48 -13.12 8.43
CA HIS A 203 0.09 -13.44 8.75
C HIS A 203 -0.04 -13.83 10.23
N PRO A 204 -0.87 -13.11 11.01
CA PRO A 204 -1.18 -13.50 12.39
C PRO A 204 -1.81 -14.90 12.44
N ASP A 205 -1.59 -15.62 13.54
CA ASP A 205 -2.31 -16.87 13.78
C ASP A 205 -3.79 -16.57 14.04
N PRO A 206 -4.75 -17.37 13.55
CA PRO A 206 -6.16 -17.24 13.90
C PRO A 206 -6.42 -17.22 15.41
N SER A 207 -5.53 -17.82 16.21
CA SER A 207 -5.59 -17.83 17.68
C SER A 207 -5.04 -16.56 18.35
N ASP A 208 -4.45 -15.63 17.60
CA ASP A 208 -3.95 -14.34 18.11
C ASP A 208 -5.04 -13.24 18.15
N GLY A 209 -6.33 -13.63 18.10
CA GLY A 209 -7.50 -12.75 17.97
C GLY A 209 -8.45 -12.80 19.15
#